data_AF-A0A151I8W7-F1
#
_entry.id   AF-A0A151I8W7-F1
#
_cell.length_a   1.000
_cell.length_b   1.000
_cell.length_c   1.000
_cell.angle_alpha   90.00
_cell.angle_beta   90.00
_cell.angle_gamma   90.00
#
_symmetry.space_group_name_H-M   'P 1'
#
loop_
_entity.id
_entity.type
_entity.pdbx_description
1 polymer ?
#
loop_
_entity_poly.entity_id
_entity_poly.type
_entity_poly.pdbx_seq_one_letter_code
_entity_poly.pdbx_strand_id
1 'polypeptide(L)'
;MEDYERVESELLEQCGRVATLAECFVWLEQCNECIESLEELCRAKRPCLTVGHRQSAVARIARLEGARTLSLAWREIDAAFDNRVLTGAVINSGHIEPQQFLEDAGSVVLERVRGAIERHGSVKVNTASNGEFIAGDKKNCELYRCTNLREWHVNLLYVQDGDTGHFATIKHLFRFVGTQINKKGHKKYFCERCLHYFSSNEKLERHSEDCQKLNKCAIRLPRVEQRWLEFGNYYMKERAPFVVYADLECVLRKTEDAAGSSSYAYQRHEMCSIAYYVHCSYDGALFEYRCWRGNDCVSWFARQLETLAHRVKNAITTNRPMDFTRDDWRRFDSATHCHICERPFAPGDERARDHCHLTGRYRGPAHKGCNVNYKNSMYIPVVFHNLSGYDAHFVIREIATQFQGQVDLLPLTKEKYISFTKHVTDTSDKDSRKCVKLRFIDSYKFLSASLDKLASYLDKDKLKIVRSEFSHVSDEEFDLLTRKGVFPYEYVDSVEKLNDTRLPLRESFHSSLTGDTVSESDYAHAENV
;
A
#
# COMPACT_ATOMS: atom_id res chain seq x y z
N MET A 1 -11.85 5.52 25.13
CA MET A 1 -12.87 5.11 24.14
C MET A 1 -14.20 4.84 24.83
N GLU A 2 -14.19 4.25 26.04
CA GLU A 2 -15.37 4.14 26.91
C GLU A 2 -16.10 5.47 27.15
N ASP A 3 -15.36 6.58 27.26
CA ASP A 3 -15.97 7.90 27.49
C ASP A 3 -16.73 8.42 26.26
N TYR A 4 -16.15 8.31 25.06
CA TYR A 4 -16.81 8.75 23.83
C TYR A 4 -18.00 7.84 23.48
N GLU A 5 -17.88 6.50 23.60
CA GLU A 5 -18.99 5.56 23.31
C GLU A 5 -20.18 5.82 24.21
N ARG A 6 -19.92 6.11 25.49
CA ARG A 6 -20.95 6.55 26.42
C ARG A 6 -21.56 7.89 26.00
N VAL A 7 -20.75 8.91 25.71
CA VAL A 7 -21.22 10.24 25.30
C VAL A 7 -22.02 10.20 23.99
N GLU A 8 -21.59 9.43 22.99
CA GLU A 8 -22.35 9.24 21.75
C GLU A 8 -23.69 8.54 22.01
N SER A 9 -23.70 7.47 22.80
CA SER A 9 -24.93 6.74 23.13
C SER A 9 -25.90 7.63 23.92
N GLU A 10 -25.39 8.46 24.84
CA GLU A 10 -26.18 9.43 25.60
C GLU A 10 -26.76 10.52 24.69
N LEU A 11 -25.98 11.05 23.74
CA LEU A 11 -26.45 12.06 22.78
C LEU A 11 -27.50 11.49 21.79
N LEU A 12 -27.32 10.25 21.33
CA LEU A 12 -28.29 9.57 20.46
C LEU A 12 -29.58 9.21 21.21
N GLU A 13 -29.51 8.81 22.49
CA GLU A 13 -30.70 8.62 23.32
C GLU A 13 -31.42 9.94 23.61
N GLN A 14 -30.67 11.03 23.82
CA GLN A 14 -31.23 12.36 24.04
C GLN A 14 -31.93 12.90 22.79
N CYS A 15 -31.47 12.57 21.59
CA CYS A 15 -32.10 12.96 20.32
C CYS A 15 -33.60 12.64 20.28
N GLY A 16 -34.02 11.52 20.87
CA GLY A 16 -35.43 11.10 20.95
C GLY A 16 -36.23 11.69 22.13
N ARG A 17 -35.58 12.46 23.01
CA ARG A 17 -36.14 13.01 24.26
C ARG A 17 -36.11 14.53 24.34
N VAL A 18 -35.48 15.23 23.39
CA VAL A 18 -35.50 16.71 23.30
C VAL A 18 -36.95 17.18 23.06
N ALA A 19 -37.49 17.97 23.98
CA ALA A 19 -38.89 18.42 23.92
C ALA A 19 -39.02 19.93 23.67
N THR A 20 -37.96 20.71 23.90
CA THR A 20 -37.98 22.17 23.78
C THR A 20 -36.86 22.72 22.90
N LEU A 21 -37.08 23.91 22.33
CA LEU A 21 -36.10 24.62 21.48
C LEU A 21 -34.79 24.90 22.21
N ALA A 22 -34.84 25.23 23.50
CA ALA A 22 -33.65 25.48 24.32
C ALA A 22 -32.83 24.20 24.54
N GLU A 23 -33.49 23.08 24.84
CA GLU A 23 -32.84 21.76 24.93
C GLU A 23 -32.24 21.32 23.59
N CYS A 24 -32.89 21.67 22.47
CA CYS A 24 -32.39 21.39 21.13
C CYS A 24 -31.08 22.14 20.84
N PHE A 25 -30.99 23.43 21.22
CA PHE A 25 -29.75 24.19 21.06
C PHE A 25 -28.60 23.65 21.92
N VAL A 26 -28.88 23.30 23.17
CA VAL A 26 -27.89 22.69 24.07
C VAL A 26 -27.44 21.33 23.54
N TRP A 27 -28.37 20.51 23.05
CA TRP A 27 -28.05 19.22 22.44
C TRP A 27 -27.22 19.37 21.16
N LEU A 28 -27.56 20.34 20.29
CA LEU A 28 -26.78 20.66 19.09
C LEU A 28 -25.35 21.12 19.42
N GLU A 29 -25.19 21.93 20.47
CA GLU A 29 -23.88 22.38 20.96
C GLU A 29 -23.03 21.20 21.47
N GLN A 30 -23.63 20.30 22.27
CA GLN A 30 -22.96 19.08 22.73
C GLN A 30 -22.62 18.11 21.59
N CYS A 31 -23.47 17.99 20.58
CA CYS A 31 -23.17 17.25 19.36
C CYS A 31 -22.00 17.88 18.59
N ASN A 32 -21.95 19.22 18.47
CA ASN A 32 -20.82 19.93 17.85
C ASN A 32 -19.52 19.68 18.61
N GLU A 33 -19.51 19.82 19.93
CA GLU A 33 -18.32 19.57 20.76
C GLU A 33 -17.84 18.11 20.67
N CYS A 34 -18.78 17.16 20.63
CA CYS A 34 -18.48 15.74 20.45
C CYS A 34 -17.90 15.46 19.05
N ILE A 35 -18.49 16.06 18.00
CA ILE A 35 -18.00 15.96 16.62
C ILE A 35 -16.61 16.57 16.50
N GLU A 36 -16.38 17.78 17.01
CA GLU A 36 -15.06 18.44 16.99
C GLU A 36 -14.01 17.58 17.70
N SER A 37 -14.36 17.00 18.85
CA SER A 37 -13.47 16.08 19.58
C SER A 37 -13.18 14.78 18.80
N LEU A 38 -14.15 14.24 18.08
CA LEU A 38 -13.98 13.07 17.20
C LEU A 38 -13.18 13.42 15.93
N GLU A 39 -13.36 14.62 15.38
CA GLU A 39 -12.58 15.14 14.25
C GLU A 39 -11.11 15.36 14.63
N GLU A 40 -10.84 15.89 15.83
CA GLU A 40 -9.49 15.95 16.40
C GLU A 40 -8.88 14.55 16.53
N LEU A 41 -9.68 13.54 16.89
CA LEU A 41 -9.27 12.14 16.96
C LEU A 41 -9.03 11.51 15.58
N CYS A 42 -9.72 11.95 14.52
CA CYS A 42 -9.45 11.60 13.13
C CYS A 42 -8.18 12.29 12.58
N ARG A 43 -7.96 13.57 12.94
CA ARG A 43 -6.77 14.37 12.61
C ARG A 43 -5.50 13.80 13.26
N ALA A 44 -5.65 13.08 14.37
CA ALA A 44 -4.59 12.39 15.09
C ALA A 44 -3.94 11.20 14.30
N LYS A 45 -2.80 11.43 13.60
CA LYS A 45 -1.93 10.38 13.00
C LYS A 45 -1.21 9.48 14.03
N ARG A 46 -1.85 8.44 14.58
CA ARG A 46 -1.14 7.44 15.41
C ARG A 46 -0.36 6.43 14.54
N PRO A 47 0.79 5.88 15.01
CA PRO A 47 1.54 4.84 14.30
C PRO A 47 0.78 3.51 14.12
N CYS A 48 -0.28 3.26 14.89
CA CYS A 48 -1.07 2.02 14.87
C CYS A 48 -2.57 2.26 15.11
N LEU A 49 -3.20 3.21 14.41
CA LEU A 49 -4.65 3.09 14.22
C LEU A 49 -4.86 2.15 13.04
N THR A 50 -5.37 0.95 13.32
CA THR A 50 -5.92 0.08 12.28
C THR A 50 -6.96 0.86 11.48
N VAL A 51 -7.05 0.61 10.18
CA VAL A 51 -8.04 1.25 9.28
C VAL A 51 -9.44 1.28 9.90
N GLY A 52 -9.80 0.22 10.65
CA GLY A 52 -11.06 0.11 11.39
C GLY A 52 -11.29 1.17 12.48
N HIS A 53 -10.27 1.70 13.16
CA HIS A 53 -10.48 2.73 14.18
C HIS A 53 -10.77 4.12 13.57
N ARG A 54 -10.18 4.44 12.41
CA ARG A 54 -10.52 5.65 11.67
C ARG A 54 -11.91 5.55 11.06
N GLN A 55 -12.23 4.40 10.48
CA GLN A 55 -13.58 4.12 9.97
C GLN A 55 -14.64 4.19 11.08
N SER A 56 -14.32 3.71 12.29
CA SER A 56 -15.18 3.86 13.47
C SER A 56 -15.41 5.33 13.83
N ALA A 57 -14.37 6.15 13.99
CA ALA A 57 -14.55 7.58 14.30
C ALA A 57 -15.33 8.33 13.21
N VAL A 58 -15.07 8.03 11.94
CA VAL A 58 -15.84 8.57 10.80
C VAL A 58 -17.31 8.12 10.84
N ALA A 59 -17.59 6.86 11.18
CA ALA A 59 -18.95 6.36 11.33
C ALA A 59 -19.70 7.07 12.48
N ARG A 60 -19.00 7.43 13.56
CA ARG A 60 -19.55 8.14 14.72
C ARG A 60 -19.90 9.59 14.40
N ILE A 61 -18.99 10.29 13.70
CA ILE A 61 -19.25 11.63 13.16
C ILE A 61 -20.47 11.59 12.23
N ALA A 62 -20.52 10.61 11.32
CA ALA A 62 -21.65 10.43 10.42
C ALA A 62 -22.97 10.18 11.16
N ARG A 63 -23.00 9.39 12.23
CA ARG A 63 -24.21 9.16 13.04
C ARG A 63 -24.70 10.41 13.76
N LEU A 64 -23.79 11.17 14.39
CA LEU A 64 -24.14 12.40 15.08
C LEU A 64 -24.63 13.48 14.11
N GLU A 65 -24.11 13.53 12.88
CA GLU A 65 -24.61 14.44 11.84
C GLU A 65 -25.90 13.97 11.17
N GLY A 66 -26.07 12.67 10.98
CA GLY A 66 -27.34 12.10 10.53
C GLY A 66 -28.48 12.43 11.48
N ALA A 67 -28.21 12.48 12.79
CA ALA A 67 -29.17 12.94 13.79
C ALA A 67 -29.48 14.46 13.71
N ARG A 68 -28.61 15.26 13.09
CA ARG A 68 -28.75 16.74 12.98
C ARG A 68 -29.39 17.21 11.68
N THR A 69 -29.43 16.37 10.65
CA THR A 69 -29.80 16.76 9.28
C THR A 69 -30.91 15.88 8.72
N LEU A 70 -31.75 16.43 7.84
CA LEU A 70 -32.92 15.74 7.26
C LEU A 70 -32.67 15.21 5.82
N SER A 71 -31.44 15.30 5.28
CA SER A 71 -31.11 14.90 3.90
C SER A 71 -29.71 14.29 3.75
N LEU A 72 -29.48 13.55 2.67
CA LEU A 72 -28.19 12.89 2.35
C LEU A 72 -27.09 13.96 2.15
N ALA A 73 -26.00 13.87 2.92
CA ALA A 73 -24.96 14.91 2.97
C ALA A 73 -23.56 14.36 2.69
N TRP A 74 -22.77 15.08 1.88
CA TRP A 74 -21.34 14.84 1.74
C TRP A 74 -20.56 15.70 2.73
N ARG A 75 -19.70 15.07 3.53
CA ARG A 75 -18.74 15.77 4.38
C ARG A 75 -17.32 15.41 3.95
N GLU A 76 -16.55 16.43 3.61
CA GLU A 76 -15.11 16.30 3.41
C GLU A 76 -14.42 16.22 4.78
N ILE A 77 -13.49 15.27 4.91
CA ILE A 77 -12.74 15.04 6.13
C ILE A 77 -11.29 15.42 5.83
N ASP A 78 -10.81 16.46 6.51
CA ASP A 78 -9.46 16.99 6.33
C ASP A 78 -8.43 15.88 6.45
N ALA A 79 -7.77 15.58 5.34
CA ALA A 79 -6.65 14.68 5.32
C ALA A 79 -5.37 15.48 5.51
N ALA A 80 -4.46 14.97 6.34
CA ALA A 80 -3.15 15.57 6.57
C ALA A 80 -2.17 15.42 5.37
N PHE A 81 -2.70 15.28 4.16
CA PHE A 81 -2.03 15.34 2.87
C PHE A 81 -2.96 16.05 1.89
N ASP A 82 -3.05 17.38 1.97
CA ASP A 82 -3.91 18.25 1.13
C ASP A 82 -3.88 17.94 -0.37
N ASN A 83 -2.85 17.22 -0.84
CA ASN A 83 -2.60 16.98 -2.25
C ASN A 83 -2.52 15.49 -2.65
N ARG A 84 -2.81 14.51 -1.77
CA ARG A 84 -2.64 13.07 -2.12
C ARG A 84 -3.71 12.10 -1.66
N VAL A 85 -4.47 12.43 -0.62
CA VAL A 85 -5.53 11.56 -0.11
C VAL A 85 -6.70 12.45 0.24
N LEU A 86 -7.79 12.36 -0.52
CA LEU A 86 -9.05 13.01 -0.17
C LEU A 86 -9.91 11.98 0.57
N THR A 87 -10.46 12.38 1.71
CA THR A 87 -11.38 11.53 2.49
C THR A 87 -12.71 12.26 2.60
N GLY A 88 -13.80 11.55 2.38
CA GLY A 88 -15.13 12.09 2.62
C GLY A 88 -16.10 11.00 3.05
N ALA A 89 -17.16 11.41 3.71
CA ALA A 89 -18.24 10.54 4.17
C ALA A 89 -19.55 10.97 3.51
N VAL A 90 -20.31 10.01 2.99
CA VAL A 90 -21.72 10.20 2.67
C VAL A 90 -22.52 9.79 3.89
N ILE A 91 -23.31 10.72 4.40
CA ILE A 91 -24.05 10.55 5.64
C ILE A 91 -25.49 10.21 5.30
N ASN A 92 -25.93 9.04 5.76
CA ASN A 92 -27.34 8.64 5.72
C ASN A 92 -28.08 9.30 6.89
N SER A 93 -29.09 10.11 6.60
CA SER A 93 -29.92 10.79 7.58
C SER A 93 -31.38 10.31 7.61
N GLY A 94 -31.82 9.53 6.62
CA GLY A 94 -33.24 9.19 6.49
C GLY A 94 -33.58 7.98 5.61
N HIS A 95 -32.59 7.37 4.94
CA HIS A 95 -32.84 6.16 4.17
C HIS A 95 -32.94 4.96 5.11
N ILE A 96 -34.13 4.37 5.15
CA ILE A 96 -34.40 3.11 5.87
C ILE A 96 -33.90 1.93 5.04
N GLU A 97 -34.05 2.00 3.72
CA GLU A 97 -33.66 0.94 2.81
C GLU A 97 -32.20 1.10 2.32
N PRO A 98 -31.31 0.13 2.59
CA PRO A 98 -29.90 0.23 2.22
C PRO A 98 -29.65 0.35 0.72
N GLN A 99 -30.50 -0.28 -0.11
CA GLN A 99 -30.35 -0.20 -1.57
C GLN A 99 -30.58 1.23 -2.07
N GLN A 100 -31.70 1.84 -1.68
CA GLN A 100 -32.02 3.22 -2.04
C GLN A 100 -30.94 4.20 -1.54
N PHE A 101 -30.44 4.00 -0.32
CA PHE A 101 -29.31 4.79 0.21
C PHE A 101 -28.07 4.69 -0.70
N LEU A 102 -27.67 3.48 -1.11
CA LEU A 102 -26.47 3.27 -1.90
C LEU A 102 -26.61 3.84 -3.31
N GLU A 103 -27.80 3.77 -3.91
CA GLU A 103 -28.10 4.37 -5.22
C GLU A 103 -27.98 5.90 -5.15
N ASP A 104 -28.61 6.54 -4.16
CA ASP A 104 -28.59 7.98 -3.99
C ASP A 104 -27.20 8.49 -3.58
N ALA A 105 -26.52 7.77 -2.66
CA ALA A 105 -25.13 8.04 -2.30
C ALA A 105 -24.18 7.93 -3.49
N GLY A 106 -24.48 7.03 -4.43
CA GLY A 106 -23.72 6.83 -5.66
C GLY A 106 -23.55 8.12 -6.45
N SER A 107 -24.63 8.88 -6.68
CA SER A 107 -24.54 10.16 -7.40
C SER A 107 -23.61 11.17 -6.73
N VAL A 108 -23.68 11.28 -5.40
CA VAL A 108 -22.87 12.23 -4.62
C VAL A 108 -21.39 11.84 -4.64
N VAL A 109 -21.07 10.55 -4.48
CA VAL A 109 -19.68 10.07 -4.58
C VAL A 109 -19.13 10.28 -5.98
N LEU A 110 -19.91 9.95 -7.02
CA LEU A 110 -19.47 10.05 -8.41
C LEU A 110 -19.13 11.48 -8.83
N GLU A 111 -19.93 12.47 -8.40
CA GLU A 111 -19.64 13.88 -8.66
C GLU A 111 -18.28 14.30 -8.07
N ARG A 112 -18.02 13.94 -6.81
CA ARG A 112 -16.77 14.26 -6.11
C ARG A 112 -15.56 13.58 -6.74
N VAL A 113 -15.72 12.32 -7.12
CA VAL A 113 -14.68 11.55 -7.81
C VAL A 113 -14.37 12.16 -9.17
N ARG A 114 -15.38 12.59 -9.95
CA ARG A 114 -15.16 13.29 -11.23
C ARG A 114 -14.37 14.59 -11.04
N GLY A 115 -14.74 15.43 -10.08
CA GLY A 115 -13.97 16.65 -9.78
C GLY A 115 -12.54 16.37 -9.28
N ALA A 116 -12.30 15.24 -8.63
CA ALA A 116 -10.95 14.81 -8.26
C ALA A 116 -10.15 14.30 -9.47
N ILE A 117 -10.80 13.58 -10.39
CA ILE A 117 -10.20 13.12 -11.67
C ILE A 117 -9.81 14.32 -12.54
N GLU A 118 -10.67 15.31 -12.68
CA GLU A 118 -10.37 16.52 -13.47
C GLU A 118 -9.15 17.27 -12.92
N ARG A 119 -9.02 17.37 -11.58
CA ARG A 119 -7.90 18.06 -10.93
C ARG A 119 -6.60 17.26 -10.94
N HIS A 120 -6.66 15.93 -10.87
CA HIS A 120 -5.48 15.09 -10.61
C HIS A 120 -5.16 14.09 -11.72
N GLY A 121 -6.01 13.99 -12.75
CA GLY A 121 -5.91 13.06 -13.88
C GLY A 121 -6.34 11.63 -13.53
N SER A 122 -5.83 11.07 -12.43
CA SER A 122 -6.18 9.72 -11.99
C SER A 122 -6.28 9.64 -10.46
N VAL A 123 -7.29 8.90 -9.97
CA VAL A 123 -7.56 8.75 -8.53
C VAL A 123 -7.88 7.30 -8.19
N LYS A 124 -7.35 6.80 -7.07
CA LYS A 124 -7.77 5.52 -6.49
C LYS A 124 -8.85 5.80 -5.46
N VAL A 125 -10.06 5.31 -5.71
CA VAL A 125 -11.17 5.40 -4.77
C VAL A 125 -11.24 4.12 -3.95
N ASN A 126 -11.18 4.23 -2.63
CA ASN A 126 -11.48 3.13 -1.73
C ASN A 126 -12.74 3.50 -0.95
N THR A 127 -13.76 2.64 -1.01
CA THR A 127 -15.01 2.83 -0.27
C THR A 127 -15.09 1.82 0.87
N ALA A 128 -15.73 2.23 1.96
CA ALA A 128 -16.08 1.35 3.07
C ALA A 128 -17.48 1.72 3.55
N SER A 129 -18.37 0.74 3.61
CA SER A 129 -19.70 0.93 4.18
C SER A 129 -19.62 0.74 5.70
N ASN A 130 -20.13 1.71 6.44
CA ASN A 130 -20.29 1.63 7.89
C ASN A 130 -21.78 1.82 8.19
N GLY A 131 -22.43 0.78 8.72
CA GLY A 131 -23.84 0.81 9.10
C GLY A 131 -24.08 -0.04 10.34
N GLU A 132 -25.04 0.37 11.16
CA GLU A 132 -25.55 -0.41 12.28
C GLU A 132 -26.98 -0.84 11.95
N PHE A 133 -27.21 -2.16 11.87
CA PHE A 133 -28.53 -2.70 11.61
C PHE A 133 -29.25 -2.92 12.95
N ILE A 134 -30.21 -2.05 13.26
CA ILE A 134 -31.05 -2.21 14.45
C ILE A 134 -32.24 -3.09 14.07
N ALA A 135 -32.14 -4.40 14.34
CA ALA A 135 -33.31 -5.27 14.31
C ALA A 135 -34.13 -5.01 15.58
N GLY A 136 -35.42 -4.70 15.43
CA GLY A 136 -36.33 -4.51 16.55
C GLY A 136 -36.26 -5.67 17.55
N ASP A 137 -35.92 -5.33 18.80
CA ASP A 137 -36.03 -6.15 20.03
C ASP A 137 -35.80 -7.66 19.93
N LYS A 138 -34.69 -8.09 19.32
CA LYS A 138 -34.04 -9.37 19.67
C LYS A 138 -32.55 -9.18 19.81
N LYS A 139 -32.11 -9.04 21.08
CA LYS A 139 -30.70 -9.09 21.49
C LYS A 139 -30.01 -10.30 20.86
N ASN A 140 -29.00 -10.06 20.02
CA ASN A 140 -28.00 -11.06 19.70
C ASN A 140 -27.21 -11.37 20.98
N CYS A 141 -27.44 -12.55 21.56
CA CYS A 141 -26.61 -13.08 22.62
C CYS A 141 -25.25 -13.49 22.04
N GLU A 142 -24.16 -13.01 22.64
CA GLU A 142 -22.80 -13.49 22.35
C GLU A 142 -22.75 -15.02 22.47
N LEU A 143 -22.32 -15.69 21.40
CA LEU A 143 -22.05 -17.13 21.40
C LEU A 143 -20.83 -17.42 22.32
N TYR A 144 -21.15 -17.87 23.53
CA TYR A 144 -20.30 -18.48 24.57
C TYR A 144 -19.15 -17.63 25.17
N ARG A 145 -19.40 -17.04 26.34
CA ARG A 145 -18.35 -16.86 27.37
C ARG A 145 -18.07 -18.21 28.02
N CYS A 146 -17.00 -18.90 27.61
CA CYS A 146 -16.48 -20.02 28.40
C CYS A 146 -15.75 -19.45 29.63
N THR A 147 -16.37 -19.53 30.80
CA THR A 147 -15.89 -18.92 32.05
C THR A 147 -14.79 -19.71 32.77
N ASN A 148 -14.29 -20.82 32.21
CA ASN A 148 -13.17 -21.55 32.82
C ASN A 148 -12.34 -22.32 31.79
N LEU A 149 -11.35 -21.65 31.18
CA LEU A 149 -10.32 -22.32 30.36
C LEU A 149 -9.39 -23.21 31.20
N ARG A 150 -9.36 -23.10 32.54
CA ARG A 150 -8.39 -23.81 33.39
C ARG A 150 -8.68 -25.30 33.60
N GLU A 151 -9.92 -25.77 33.43
CA GLU A 151 -10.27 -27.18 33.68
C GLU A 151 -9.85 -28.14 32.56
N TRP A 152 -9.70 -27.66 31.32
CA TRP A 152 -9.51 -28.52 30.14
C TRP A 152 -8.34 -28.08 29.23
N HIS A 153 -7.45 -27.20 29.70
CA HIS A 153 -6.33 -26.70 28.90
C HIS A 153 -5.14 -27.67 28.92
N VAL A 154 -4.74 -28.17 27.74
CA VAL A 154 -3.56 -29.01 27.55
C VAL A 154 -2.61 -28.32 26.57
N ASN A 155 -1.38 -28.02 27.01
CA ASN A 155 -0.34 -27.49 26.14
C ASN A 155 0.27 -28.64 25.32
N LEU A 156 0.30 -28.53 23.99
CA LEU A 156 0.89 -29.51 23.08
C LEU A 156 2.07 -28.89 22.31
N LEU A 157 3.16 -29.63 22.21
CA LEU A 157 4.28 -29.36 21.32
C LEU A 157 4.11 -30.23 20.08
N TYR A 158 4.01 -29.61 18.91
CA TYR A 158 4.05 -30.33 17.65
C TYR A 158 5.51 -30.48 17.20
N VAL A 159 5.98 -31.71 17.05
CA VAL A 159 7.31 -32.04 16.56
C VAL A 159 7.15 -32.77 15.24
N GLN A 160 7.74 -32.22 14.18
CA GLN A 160 7.65 -32.76 12.83
C GLN A 160 9.02 -33.24 12.37
N ASP A 161 9.08 -34.47 11.86
CA ASP A 161 10.24 -35.03 11.18
C ASP A 161 9.79 -35.55 9.80
N GLY A 162 10.18 -34.82 8.75
CA GLY A 162 9.65 -35.02 7.39
C GLY A 162 8.13 -34.87 7.32
N ASP A 163 7.44 -35.88 6.79
CA ASP A 163 5.97 -35.91 6.64
C ASP A 163 5.24 -36.47 7.86
N THR A 164 5.96 -36.84 8.92
CA THR A 164 5.38 -37.43 10.14
C THR A 164 5.43 -36.43 11.29
N GLY A 165 4.27 -36.11 11.86
CA GLY A 165 4.15 -35.18 12.98
C GLY A 165 3.63 -35.86 14.25
N HIS A 166 4.27 -35.59 15.38
CA HIS A 166 3.86 -36.07 16.69
C HIS A 166 3.50 -34.91 17.63
N PHE A 167 2.44 -35.07 18.41
CA PHE A 167 2.09 -34.15 19.49
C PHE A 167 2.64 -34.67 20.82
N ALA A 168 3.47 -33.87 21.49
CA ALA A 168 3.97 -34.15 22.83
C ALA A 168 3.32 -33.21 23.85
N THR A 169 2.90 -33.72 25.00
CA THR A 169 2.27 -32.88 26.04
C THR A 169 3.30 -32.08 26.82
N ILE A 170 3.11 -30.76 26.91
CA ILE A 170 3.90 -29.86 27.74
C ILE A 170 3.22 -29.75 29.10
N LYS A 171 3.68 -30.53 30.08
CA LYS A 171 3.15 -30.48 31.46
C LYS A 171 3.48 -29.17 32.18
N HIS A 172 4.62 -28.57 31.88
CA HIS A 172 5.12 -27.37 32.55
C HIS A 172 5.85 -26.45 31.57
N LEU A 173 5.14 -25.48 30.99
CA LEU A 173 5.67 -24.53 30.00
C LEU A 173 6.90 -23.76 30.53
N PHE A 174 6.90 -23.40 31.81
CA PHE A 174 8.03 -22.68 32.43
C PHE A 174 9.34 -23.48 32.41
N ARG A 175 9.29 -24.81 32.54
CA ARG A 175 10.49 -25.67 32.48
C ARG A 175 11.01 -25.80 31.06
N PHE A 176 10.10 -25.83 30.09
CA PHE A 176 10.43 -26.01 28.69
C PHE A 176 11.13 -24.77 28.11
N VAL A 177 10.61 -23.57 28.37
CA VAL A 177 11.14 -22.32 27.77
C VAL A 177 12.12 -21.57 28.69
N GLY A 178 12.10 -21.85 30.00
CA GLY A 178 12.87 -21.08 30.99
C GLY A 178 14.38 -21.09 30.80
N THR A 179 14.94 -22.21 30.30
CA THR A 179 16.38 -22.37 30.04
C THR A 179 16.87 -21.56 28.86
N GLN A 180 16.01 -21.26 27.88
CA GLN A 180 16.32 -20.42 26.72
C GLN A 180 16.38 -18.92 27.07
N ILE A 181 15.68 -18.51 28.14
CA ILE A 181 15.49 -17.09 28.50
C ILE A 181 16.45 -16.65 29.61
N ASN A 182 16.80 -17.52 30.56
CA ASN A 182 17.62 -17.15 31.71
C ASN A 182 18.72 -18.16 32.02
N LYS A 183 19.99 -17.71 31.89
CA LYS A 183 21.17 -18.50 32.30
C LYS A 183 21.35 -18.62 33.83
N LYS A 184 20.63 -17.82 34.63
CA LYS A 184 20.77 -17.70 36.09
C LYS A 184 19.76 -18.52 36.92
N GLY A 185 19.04 -19.47 36.32
CA GLY A 185 18.25 -20.48 37.05
C GLY A 185 17.01 -20.02 37.85
N HIS A 186 16.71 -18.72 37.92
CA HIS A 186 15.53 -18.24 38.65
C HIS A 186 14.22 -18.55 37.91
N LYS A 187 13.22 -19.09 38.64
CA LYS A 187 11.89 -19.42 38.14
C LYS A 187 11.20 -18.18 37.55
N LYS A 188 10.76 -18.29 36.29
CA LYS A 188 9.96 -17.27 35.60
C LYS A 188 8.52 -17.76 35.47
N TYR A 189 7.59 -16.82 35.57
CA TYR A 189 6.15 -17.08 35.50
C TYR A 189 5.64 -16.57 34.16
N PHE A 190 4.99 -17.42 33.37
CA PHE A 190 4.54 -17.08 32.03
C PHE A 190 3.02 -16.90 32.00
N CYS A 191 2.56 -15.90 31.26
CA CYS A 191 1.16 -15.80 30.90
C CYS A 191 0.86 -16.77 29.75
N GLU A 192 -0.05 -17.73 29.96
CA GLU A 192 -0.43 -18.71 28.93
C GLU A 192 -1.19 -18.07 27.75
N ARG A 193 -1.69 -16.84 27.90
CA ARG A 193 -2.38 -16.09 26.83
C ARG A 193 -1.44 -15.29 25.93
N CYS A 194 -0.53 -14.50 26.49
CA CYS A 194 0.33 -13.59 25.71
C CYS A 194 1.81 -14.00 25.66
N LEU A 195 2.17 -15.09 26.36
CA LEU A 195 3.52 -15.65 26.48
C LEU A 195 4.56 -14.69 27.09
N HIS A 196 4.13 -13.57 27.69
CA HIS A 196 5.02 -12.69 28.44
C HIS A 196 5.45 -13.31 29.77
N TYR A 197 6.68 -13.02 30.22
CA TYR A 197 7.27 -13.61 31.42
C TYR A 197 7.50 -12.59 32.53
N PHE A 198 7.31 -13.04 33.77
CA PHE A 198 7.41 -12.22 34.97
C PHE A 198 8.37 -12.85 35.99
N SER A 199 8.91 -12.01 36.86
CA SER A 199 9.84 -12.41 37.93
C SER A 199 9.14 -13.04 39.15
N SER A 200 7.83 -12.86 39.31
CA SER A 200 7.06 -13.36 40.46
C SER A 200 5.62 -13.71 40.04
N ASN A 201 4.97 -14.60 40.79
CA ASN A 201 3.60 -15.03 40.52
C ASN A 201 2.60 -13.90 40.71
N GLU A 202 2.78 -13.03 41.71
CA GLU A 202 1.90 -11.87 41.94
C GLU A 202 1.87 -10.91 40.74
N LYS A 203 3.01 -10.73 40.07
CA LYS A 203 3.08 -9.91 38.85
C LYS A 203 2.34 -10.56 37.69
N LEU A 204 2.40 -11.90 37.59
CA LEU A 204 1.64 -12.67 36.62
C LEU A 204 0.14 -12.58 36.91
N GLU A 205 -0.31 -12.71 38.16
CA GLU A 205 -1.74 -12.62 38.51
C GLU A 205 -2.32 -11.23 38.20
N ARG A 206 -1.64 -10.15 38.60
CA ARG A 206 -2.03 -8.79 38.19
C ARG A 206 -2.08 -8.62 36.68
N HIS A 207 -1.06 -9.14 35.98
CA HIS A 207 -1.06 -9.13 34.52
C HIS A 207 -2.17 -10.01 33.93
N SER A 208 -2.54 -11.11 34.57
CA SER A 208 -3.57 -12.04 34.09
C SER A 208 -4.94 -11.40 34.16
N GLU A 209 -5.25 -10.61 35.19
CA GLU A 209 -6.47 -9.82 35.25
C GLU A 209 -6.55 -8.83 34.09
N ASP A 210 -5.46 -8.11 33.82
CA ASP A 210 -5.35 -7.17 32.71
C ASP A 210 -5.42 -7.92 31.35
N CYS A 211 -4.65 -8.99 31.18
CA CYS A 211 -4.56 -9.80 29.96
C CYS A 211 -5.86 -10.57 29.67
N GLN A 212 -6.64 -10.91 30.70
CA GLN A 212 -7.97 -11.49 30.54
C GLN A 212 -8.97 -10.47 30.00
N LYS A 213 -8.89 -9.22 30.47
CA LYS A 213 -9.71 -8.08 30.03
C LYS A 213 -9.25 -7.51 28.67
N LEU A 214 -7.96 -7.60 28.36
CA LEU A 214 -7.30 -7.01 27.18
C LEU A 214 -7.29 -7.93 25.95
N ASN A 215 -8.45 -8.51 25.60
CA ASN A 215 -8.70 -8.86 24.19
C ASN A 215 -9.16 -7.64 23.37
N LYS A 216 -9.02 -6.44 23.94
CA LYS A 216 -8.93 -5.18 23.22
C LYS A 216 -7.54 -4.61 23.55
N CYS A 217 -6.70 -4.40 22.53
CA CYS A 217 -5.34 -3.85 22.67
C CYS A 217 -5.29 -2.72 23.71
N ALA A 218 -4.28 -2.68 24.60
CA ALA A 218 -4.13 -1.58 25.54
C ALA A 218 -3.93 -0.25 24.80
N ILE A 219 -4.97 0.56 24.72
CA ILE A 219 -4.93 1.88 24.09
C ILE A 219 -4.20 2.81 25.05
N ARG A 220 -2.91 3.04 24.79
CA ARG A 220 -2.24 4.22 25.34
C ARG A 220 -2.78 5.44 24.60
N LEU A 221 -3.62 6.22 25.29
CA LEU A 221 -4.00 7.55 24.82
C LEU A 221 -2.77 8.47 24.89
N PRO A 222 -2.55 9.34 23.89
CA PRO A 222 -1.55 10.38 23.99
C PRO A 222 -1.84 11.24 25.23
N ARG A 223 -0.79 11.71 25.91
CA ARG A 223 -0.95 12.73 26.96
C ARG A 223 -1.53 14.01 26.34
N VAL A 224 -2.07 14.92 27.14
CA VAL A 224 -2.58 16.23 26.66
C VAL A 224 -1.54 16.94 25.77
N GLU A 225 -0.26 16.77 26.08
CA GLU A 225 0.90 17.28 25.34
C GLU A 225 1.08 16.64 23.94
N GLN A 226 0.56 15.44 23.73
CA GLN A 226 0.64 14.63 22.50
C GLN A 226 -0.71 14.54 21.78
N ARG A 227 -1.69 15.40 22.14
CA ARG A 227 -3.02 15.43 21.52
C ARG A 227 -2.98 15.75 20.02
N TRP A 228 -1.97 16.51 19.61
CA TRP A 228 -1.74 16.90 18.22
C TRP A 228 -0.73 15.96 17.58
N LEU A 229 -1.07 15.40 16.41
CA LEU A 229 -0.16 14.56 15.65
C LEU A 229 0.26 15.28 14.39
N GLU A 230 1.55 15.52 14.30
CA GLU A 230 2.20 16.23 13.20
C GLU A 230 2.92 15.25 12.27
N PHE A 231 2.97 15.61 10.99
CA PHE A 231 3.74 14.84 10.03
C PHE A 231 5.23 15.16 10.15
N GLY A 232 6.00 14.38 10.90
CA GLY A 232 7.44 14.65 11.08
C GLY A 232 8.32 14.25 9.88
N ASN A 233 7.91 13.28 9.07
CA ASN A 233 8.74 12.68 8.02
C ASN A 233 8.55 13.37 6.66
N TYR A 234 8.85 14.68 6.59
CA TYR A 234 8.64 15.50 5.41
C TYR A 234 9.31 14.98 4.14
N TYR A 235 10.46 14.28 4.23
CA TYR A 235 11.12 13.66 3.07
C TYR A 235 10.23 12.67 2.30
N MET A 236 9.22 12.05 2.94
CA MET A 236 8.26 11.18 2.26
C MET A 236 7.28 11.97 1.35
N LYS A 237 7.24 13.31 1.45
CA LYS A 237 6.57 14.17 0.46
C LYS A 237 7.38 14.23 -0.84
N GLU A 238 8.66 13.87 -0.89
CA GLU A 238 9.41 13.92 -2.14
C GLU A 238 9.02 12.77 -3.07
N ARG A 239 8.86 13.05 -4.37
CA ARG A 239 8.63 11.99 -5.37
C ARG A 239 9.92 11.21 -5.58
N ALA A 240 9.81 9.90 -5.79
CA ALA A 240 10.95 9.09 -6.18
C ALA A 240 11.49 9.61 -7.52
N PRO A 241 12.79 9.97 -7.62
CA PRO A 241 13.32 10.60 -8.82
C PRO A 241 13.35 9.65 -10.01
N PHE A 242 13.60 8.36 -9.74
CA PHE A 242 13.63 7.28 -10.70
C PHE A 242 12.57 6.23 -10.35
N VAL A 243 11.90 5.70 -11.37
CA VAL A 243 10.95 4.58 -11.26
C VAL A 243 11.20 3.64 -12.43
N VAL A 244 11.17 2.33 -12.18
CA VAL A 244 11.27 1.30 -13.22
C VAL A 244 9.90 0.65 -13.36
N TYR A 245 9.40 0.52 -14.59
CA TYR A 245 8.23 -0.29 -14.93
C TYR A 245 8.74 -1.51 -15.69
N ALA A 246 8.32 -2.71 -15.32
CA ALA A 246 8.80 -3.92 -15.93
C ALA A 246 7.68 -4.94 -16.10
N ASP A 247 7.85 -5.80 -17.10
CA ASP A 247 6.93 -6.88 -17.45
C ASP A 247 7.72 -8.07 -18.00
N LEU A 248 7.19 -9.27 -17.80
CA LEU A 248 7.85 -10.54 -18.10
C LEU A 248 6.93 -11.45 -18.90
N GLU A 249 7.52 -12.21 -19.82
CA GLU A 249 6.80 -13.28 -20.52
C GLU A 249 7.48 -14.63 -20.29
N CYS A 250 6.66 -15.68 -20.30
CA CYS A 250 7.09 -17.07 -20.14
C CYS A 250 6.75 -17.89 -21.37
N VAL A 251 7.61 -18.85 -21.67
CA VAL A 251 7.21 -20.02 -22.46
C VAL A 251 6.57 -21.06 -21.55
N LEU A 252 5.61 -21.80 -22.10
CA LEU A 252 4.87 -22.84 -21.38
C LEU A 252 5.39 -24.22 -21.77
N ARG A 253 6.46 -24.67 -21.11
CA ARG A 253 7.02 -26.00 -21.37
C ARG A 253 6.07 -27.06 -20.82
N LYS A 254 5.59 -27.94 -21.69
CA LYS A 254 4.75 -29.09 -21.29
C LYS A 254 5.58 -30.05 -20.44
N THR A 255 5.04 -30.48 -19.30
CA THR A 255 5.67 -31.49 -18.45
C THR A 255 5.21 -32.87 -18.91
N GLU A 256 6.14 -33.81 -19.10
CA GLU A 256 5.78 -35.22 -19.31
C GLU A 256 5.17 -35.77 -18.01
N ASP A 257 4.13 -36.59 -18.15
CA ASP A 257 3.31 -37.14 -17.06
C ASP A 257 4.18 -37.65 -15.89
N ALA A 258 4.12 -36.96 -14.76
CA ALA A 258 4.57 -37.51 -13.48
C ALA A 258 3.54 -38.55 -13.03
N ALA A 259 3.58 -39.74 -13.62
CA ALA A 259 2.86 -40.92 -13.16
C ALA A 259 3.29 -41.22 -11.71
N GLY A 260 2.57 -40.65 -10.72
CA GLY A 260 2.80 -40.90 -9.29
C GLY A 260 2.64 -39.72 -8.33
N SER A 261 2.48 -38.47 -8.80
CA SER A 261 2.24 -37.30 -7.94
C SER A 261 0.75 -36.96 -7.85
N SER A 262 0.24 -36.72 -6.64
CA SER A 262 -1.17 -36.28 -6.41
C SER A 262 -1.44 -34.84 -6.85
N SER A 263 -0.41 -34.08 -7.24
CA SER A 263 -0.54 -32.76 -7.88
C SER A 263 -0.09 -32.85 -9.34
N TYR A 264 -1.02 -32.54 -10.25
CA TYR A 264 -0.82 -32.59 -11.69
C TYR A 264 -0.30 -31.24 -12.18
N ALA A 265 1.03 -31.06 -12.19
CA ALA A 265 1.67 -29.89 -12.79
C ALA A 265 1.81 -30.13 -14.32
N TYR A 266 0.79 -29.76 -15.09
CA TYR A 266 0.73 -30.03 -16.54
C TYR A 266 1.64 -29.11 -17.39
N GLN A 267 2.04 -27.95 -16.85
CA GLN A 267 2.91 -26.98 -17.51
C GLN A 267 3.93 -26.37 -16.55
N ARG A 268 5.13 -26.15 -17.06
CA ARG A 268 6.22 -25.42 -16.40
C ARG A 268 6.46 -24.10 -17.11
N HIS A 269 6.32 -23.02 -16.37
CA HIS A 269 6.56 -21.67 -16.86
C HIS A 269 8.05 -21.36 -16.79
N GLU A 270 8.66 -21.06 -17.93
CA GLU A 270 10.07 -20.67 -18.02
C GLU A 270 10.19 -19.27 -18.62
N MET A 271 10.85 -18.38 -17.89
CA MET A 271 11.01 -16.98 -18.30
C MET A 271 11.80 -16.89 -19.61
N CYS A 272 11.21 -16.23 -20.60
CA CYS A 272 11.77 -16.15 -21.95
C CYS A 272 12.03 -14.73 -22.41
N SER A 273 11.32 -13.75 -21.84
CA SER A 273 11.61 -12.36 -22.13
C SER A 273 11.26 -11.45 -20.98
N ILE A 274 11.95 -10.31 -20.95
CA ILE A 274 11.66 -9.22 -20.04
C ILE A 274 11.80 -7.90 -20.77
N ALA A 275 10.90 -6.98 -20.48
CA ALA A 275 11.04 -5.58 -20.88
C ALA A 275 10.95 -4.69 -19.64
N TYR A 276 11.70 -3.60 -19.64
CA TYR A 276 11.54 -2.56 -18.63
C TYR A 276 11.76 -1.17 -19.21
N TYR A 277 11.11 -0.20 -18.56
CA TYR A 277 11.20 1.22 -18.85
C TYR A 277 11.62 1.98 -17.60
N VAL A 278 12.68 2.79 -17.71
CA VAL A 278 13.14 3.69 -16.65
C VAL A 278 12.55 5.06 -16.87
N HIS A 279 11.78 5.55 -15.91
CA HIS A 279 11.27 6.91 -15.88
C HIS A 279 12.07 7.78 -14.90
N CYS A 280 12.57 8.92 -15.38
CA CYS A 280 13.26 9.94 -14.60
C CYS A 280 12.40 11.22 -14.51
N SER A 281 12.03 11.64 -13.30
CA SER A 281 11.09 12.76 -13.08
C SER A 281 11.61 14.15 -13.46
N TYR A 282 12.90 14.30 -13.76
CA TYR A 282 13.54 15.61 -13.91
C TYR A 282 14.42 15.76 -15.15
N ASP A 283 14.68 14.68 -15.86
CA ASP A 283 15.48 14.69 -17.09
C ASP A 283 14.99 13.59 -18.03
N GLY A 284 14.33 14.00 -19.12
CA GLY A 284 13.79 13.08 -20.11
C GLY A 284 14.85 12.37 -20.96
N ALA A 285 16.09 12.88 -20.99
CA ALA A 285 17.19 12.18 -21.65
C ALA A 285 17.65 10.93 -20.89
N LEU A 286 17.24 10.79 -19.63
CA LEU A 286 17.53 9.62 -18.80
C LEU A 286 16.44 8.54 -18.87
N PHE A 287 15.42 8.74 -19.72
CA PHE A 287 14.48 7.68 -20.04
C PHE A 287 15.18 6.56 -20.80
N GLU A 288 14.77 5.32 -20.52
CA GLU A 288 15.40 4.17 -21.14
C GLU A 288 14.44 2.99 -21.19
N TYR A 289 14.05 2.60 -22.39
CA TYR A 289 13.41 1.31 -22.66
C TYR A 289 14.47 0.27 -23.03
N ARG A 290 14.42 -0.90 -22.40
CA ARG A 290 15.19 -2.06 -22.85
C ARG A 290 14.36 -3.32 -22.75
N CYS A 291 14.59 -4.23 -23.68
CA CYS A 291 14.05 -5.59 -23.65
C CYS A 291 15.14 -6.61 -23.92
N TRP A 292 14.97 -7.81 -23.38
CA TRP A 292 15.81 -8.95 -23.67
C TRP A 292 14.97 -10.21 -23.83
N ARG A 293 15.29 -11.01 -24.84
CA ARG A 293 14.68 -12.32 -25.09
C ARG A 293 15.77 -13.39 -24.98
N GLY A 294 15.54 -14.38 -24.15
CA GLY A 294 16.48 -15.46 -23.88
C GLY A 294 16.32 -16.07 -22.49
N ASN A 295 16.92 -17.25 -22.31
CA ASN A 295 16.86 -18.00 -21.05
C ASN A 295 17.55 -17.28 -19.88
N ASP A 296 18.46 -16.35 -20.16
CA ASP A 296 19.19 -15.55 -19.16
C ASP A 296 18.52 -14.18 -18.88
N CYS A 297 17.27 -13.97 -19.32
CA CYS A 297 16.57 -12.69 -19.22
C CYS A 297 16.50 -12.14 -17.79
N VAL A 298 16.28 -12.99 -16.78
CA VAL A 298 16.20 -12.57 -15.38
C VAL A 298 17.58 -12.13 -14.86
N SER A 299 18.64 -12.88 -15.17
CA SER A 299 20.02 -12.53 -14.79
C SER A 299 20.50 -11.27 -15.51
N TRP A 300 20.13 -11.11 -16.79
CA TRP A 300 20.36 -9.88 -17.54
C TRP A 300 19.66 -8.69 -16.87
N PHE A 301 18.37 -8.82 -16.52
CA PHE A 301 17.62 -7.77 -15.84
C PHE A 301 18.22 -7.39 -14.50
N ALA A 302 18.63 -8.37 -13.70
CA ALA A 302 19.28 -8.13 -12.42
C ALA A 302 20.56 -7.29 -12.58
N ARG A 303 21.40 -7.58 -13.58
CA ARG A 303 22.58 -6.76 -13.93
C ARG A 303 22.22 -5.35 -14.40
N GLN A 304 21.13 -5.21 -15.15
CA GLN A 304 20.64 -3.90 -15.58
C GLN A 304 20.20 -3.05 -14.38
N LEU A 305 19.48 -3.63 -13.43
CA LEU A 305 19.05 -2.94 -12.20
C LEU A 305 20.23 -2.54 -11.31
N GLU A 306 21.26 -3.39 -11.20
CA GLU A 306 22.50 -3.06 -10.51
C GLU A 306 23.20 -1.85 -11.17
N THR A 307 23.36 -1.89 -12.49
CA THR A 307 23.95 -0.79 -13.27
C THR A 307 23.16 0.51 -13.09
N LEU A 308 21.83 0.42 -13.12
CA LEU A 308 20.95 1.56 -12.84
C LEU A 308 21.17 2.10 -11.43
N ALA A 309 21.29 1.24 -10.42
CA ALA A 309 21.52 1.67 -9.05
C ALA A 309 22.83 2.47 -8.91
N HIS A 310 23.92 2.06 -9.57
CA HIS A 310 25.17 2.82 -9.62
C HIS A 310 25.01 4.16 -10.33
N ARG A 311 24.30 4.20 -11.47
CA ARG A 311 23.99 5.47 -12.17
C ARG A 311 23.20 6.43 -11.28
N VAL A 312 22.17 5.94 -10.60
CA VAL A 312 21.33 6.74 -9.68
C VAL A 312 22.14 7.21 -8.49
N LYS A 313 23.01 6.37 -7.92
CA LYS A 313 23.92 6.78 -6.85
C LYS A 313 24.78 7.96 -7.28
N ASN A 314 25.43 7.86 -8.45
CA ASN A 314 26.26 8.93 -9.00
C ASN A 314 25.45 10.22 -9.24
N ALA A 315 24.23 10.11 -9.77
CA ALA A 315 23.37 11.26 -9.99
C ALA A 315 22.98 11.96 -8.68
N ILE A 316 22.70 11.21 -7.61
CA ILE A 316 22.31 11.78 -6.30
C ILE A 316 23.51 12.36 -5.54
N THR A 317 24.72 11.81 -5.70
CA THR A 317 25.92 12.31 -5.02
C THR A 317 26.59 13.48 -5.74
N THR A 318 26.35 13.64 -7.05
CA THR A 318 26.90 14.75 -7.82
C THR A 318 26.31 16.07 -7.33
N ASN A 319 27.14 16.93 -6.77
CA ASN A 319 26.71 18.24 -6.28
C ASN A 319 26.35 19.15 -7.46
N ARG A 320 25.07 19.54 -7.57
CA ARG A 320 24.63 20.53 -8.56
C ARG A 320 24.47 21.90 -7.89
N PRO A 321 25.05 22.97 -8.46
CA PRO A 321 24.88 24.30 -7.91
C PRO A 321 23.41 24.72 -8.00
N MET A 322 22.96 25.48 -7.00
CA MET A 322 21.61 26.03 -6.99
C MET A 322 21.46 27.07 -8.09
N ASP A 323 20.44 26.91 -8.92
CA ASP A 323 19.98 27.94 -9.83
C ASP A 323 19.03 28.86 -9.04
N PHE A 324 19.47 30.09 -8.78
CA PHE A 324 18.78 31.04 -7.90
C PHE A 324 18.65 32.40 -8.56
N THR A 325 17.44 32.70 -9.05
CA THR A 325 17.16 33.90 -9.86
C THR A 325 16.84 35.11 -8.99
N ARG A 326 16.74 36.30 -9.61
CA ARG A 326 16.29 37.53 -8.92
C ARG A 326 14.86 37.44 -8.40
N ASP A 327 13.98 36.73 -9.10
CA ASP A 327 12.61 36.55 -8.63
C ASP A 327 12.54 35.55 -7.47
N ASP A 328 13.44 34.57 -7.43
CA ASP A 328 13.57 33.66 -6.28
C ASP A 328 14.05 34.40 -5.02
N TRP A 329 14.94 35.39 -5.16
CA TRP A 329 15.28 36.30 -4.06
C TRP A 329 14.05 36.99 -3.49
N ARG A 330 13.21 37.58 -4.34
CA ARG A 330 11.98 38.25 -3.91
C ARG A 330 11.06 37.29 -3.16
N ARG A 331 10.83 36.09 -3.72
CA ARG A 331 9.99 35.05 -3.10
C ARG A 331 10.56 34.57 -1.76
N PHE A 332 11.87 34.40 -1.67
CA PHE A 332 12.54 33.99 -0.44
C PHE A 332 12.44 35.07 0.64
N ASP A 333 12.69 36.33 0.29
CA ASP A 333 12.71 37.45 1.23
C ASP A 333 11.31 37.77 1.77
N SER A 334 10.29 37.71 0.91
CA SER A 334 8.89 37.97 1.30
C SER A 334 8.19 36.78 1.96
N ALA A 335 8.82 35.60 2.01
CA ALA A 335 8.15 34.41 2.52
C ALA A 335 7.97 34.44 4.03
N THR A 336 6.73 34.19 4.44
CA THR A 336 6.30 34.12 5.83
C THR A 336 6.26 32.69 6.37
N HIS A 337 6.17 31.68 5.50
CA HIS A 337 6.03 30.27 5.86
C HIS A 337 7.08 29.38 5.17
N CYS A 338 7.49 28.31 5.87
CA CYS A 338 8.34 27.26 5.33
C CYS A 338 7.56 26.40 4.33
N HIS A 339 8.08 26.18 3.12
CA HIS A 339 7.37 25.38 2.10
C HIS A 339 7.27 23.89 2.46
N ILE A 340 8.15 23.38 3.32
CA ILE A 340 8.26 21.95 3.65
C ILE A 340 7.25 21.55 4.74
N CYS A 341 7.27 22.29 5.85
CA CYS A 341 6.43 22.04 7.01
C CYS A 341 5.21 22.96 7.09
N GLU A 342 5.11 23.94 6.18
CA GLU A 342 4.00 24.87 6.06
C GLU A 342 3.77 25.75 7.32
N ARG A 343 4.75 25.80 8.24
CA ARG A 343 4.71 26.63 9.46
C ARG A 343 5.33 28.01 9.22
N PRO A 344 4.84 29.05 9.93
CA PRO A 344 5.42 30.38 9.87
C PRO A 344 6.86 30.38 10.40
N PHE A 345 7.69 31.28 9.88
CA PHE A 345 9.01 31.56 10.42
C PHE A 345 8.89 32.43 11.67
N ALA A 346 9.52 32.02 12.77
CA ALA A 346 9.57 32.83 13.99
C ALA A 346 10.59 33.98 13.86
N PRO A 347 10.44 35.07 14.62
CA PRO A 347 11.46 36.13 14.67
C PRO A 347 12.81 35.54 15.11
N GLY A 348 13.82 35.68 14.25
CA GLY A 348 15.17 35.14 14.47
C GLY A 348 15.46 33.79 13.79
N ASP A 349 14.48 33.16 13.13
CA ASP A 349 14.73 31.94 12.37
C ASP A 349 15.62 32.19 11.15
N GLU A 350 16.68 31.40 11.02
CA GLU A 350 17.50 31.34 9.80
C GLU A 350 16.76 30.56 8.69
N ARG A 351 16.32 31.29 7.66
CA ARG A 351 15.72 30.69 6.46
C ARG A 351 16.80 30.02 5.60
N ALA A 352 16.57 28.76 5.26
CA ALA A 352 17.37 28.00 4.31
C ALA A 352 16.73 28.03 2.92
N ARG A 353 17.58 28.05 1.88
CA ARG A 353 17.16 27.97 0.48
C ARG A 353 17.14 26.50 0.07
N ASP A 354 15.98 25.88 0.15
CA ASP A 354 15.82 24.49 -0.29
C ASP A 354 15.80 24.43 -1.82
N HIS A 355 16.48 23.43 -2.37
CA HIS A 355 16.60 23.23 -3.81
C HIS A 355 16.69 21.76 -4.14
N CYS A 356 16.35 21.42 -5.37
CA CYS A 356 16.47 20.06 -5.87
C CYS A 356 17.94 19.74 -6.16
N HIS A 357 18.54 18.79 -5.45
CA HIS A 357 19.94 18.41 -5.68
C HIS A 357 20.18 17.76 -7.06
N LEU A 358 19.12 17.30 -7.73
CA LEU A 358 19.20 16.67 -9.06
C LEU A 358 19.11 17.68 -10.21
N THR A 359 18.41 18.81 -10.02
CA THR A 359 18.23 19.83 -11.07
C THR A 359 18.89 21.16 -10.77
N GLY A 360 19.28 21.41 -9.52
CA GLY A 360 19.69 22.72 -9.03
C GLY A 360 18.54 23.69 -8.78
N ARG A 361 17.31 23.40 -9.24
CA ARG A 361 16.18 24.34 -9.16
C ARG A 361 15.78 24.61 -7.71
N TYR A 362 15.65 25.90 -7.40
CA TYR A 362 15.09 26.37 -6.14
C TYR A 362 13.65 25.88 -5.95
N ARG A 363 13.35 25.38 -4.74
CA ARG A 363 12.02 24.86 -4.36
C ARG A 363 11.26 25.85 -3.51
N GLY A 364 11.95 26.46 -2.55
CA GLY A 364 11.32 27.42 -1.66
C GLY A 364 12.13 27.69 -0.38
N PRO A 365 11.61 28.62 0.45
CA PRO A 365 12.20 28.94 1.75
C PRO A 365 11.81 27.85 2.73
N ALA A 366 12.78 27.38 3.51
CA ALA A 366 12.57 26.33 4.50
C ALA A 366 13.24 26.66 5.83
N HIS A 367 12.74 26.10 6.93
CA HIS A 367 13.51 26.08 8.18
C HIS A 367 14.80 25.28 7.94
N LYS A 368 15.90 25.69 8.55
CA LYS A 368 17.19 24.98 8.48
C LYS A 368 17.07 23.49 8.80
N GLY A 369 16.33 23.16 9.86
CA GLY A 369 16.04 21.78 10.25
C GLY A 369 15.18 21.02 9.24
N CYS A 370 14.18 21.67 8.63
CA CYS A 370 13.37 21.07 7.58
C CYS A 370 14.21 20.78 6.34
N ASN A 371 15.00 21.76 5.88
CA ASN A 371 15.89 21.65 4.73
C ASN A 371 16.88 20.48 4.89
N VAL A 372 17.55 20.39 6.03
CA VAL A 372 18.51 19.30 6.29
C VAL A 372 17.83 17.93 6.29
N ASN A 373 16.57 17.83 6.70
CA ASN A 373 15.84 16.56 6.76
C ASN A 373 15.09 16.22 5.47
N TYR A 374 14.92 17.16 4.55
CA TYR A 374 14.24 16.97 3.28
C TYR A 374 15.20 16.44 2.21
N LYS A 375 15.52 15.15 2.31
CA LYS A 375 16.55 14.49 1.50
C LYS A 375 15.94 13.62 0.42
N ASN A 376 16.61 13.59 -0.73
CA ASN A 376 16.32 12.67 -1.82
C ASN A 376 16.25 11.21 -1.33
N SER A 377 15.18 10.54 -1.75
CA SER A 377 15.00 9.11 -1.53
C SER A 377 16.05 8.32 -2.32
N MET A 378 16.73 7.40 -1.62
CA MET A 378 17.60 6.38 -2.24
C MET A 378 16.83 5.13 -2.69
N TYR A 379 15.49 5.19 -2.66
CA TYR A 379 14.62 4.11 -3.12
C TYR A 379 14.24 4.31 -4.59
N ILE A 380 14.47 3.28 -5.39
CA ILE A 380 13.98 3.15 -6.76
C ILE A 380 12.84 2.14 -6.74
N PRO A 381 11.59 2.56 -6.95
CA PRO A 381 10.48 1.63 -7.12
C PRO A 381 10.64 0.88 -8.43
N VAL A 382 10.53 -0.45 -8.37
CA VAL A 382 10.44 -1.35 -9.52
C VAL A 382 9.01 -1.89 -9.55
N VAL A 383 8.25 -1.51 -10.56
CA VAL A 383 6.81 -1.70 -10.63
C VAL A 383 6.51 -2.79 -11.65
N PHE A 384 5.84 -3.84 -11.18
CA PHE A 384 5.22 -4.85 -12.02
C PHE A 384 3.71 -4.81 -11.81
N HIS A 385 2.93 -5.30 -12.77
CA HIS A 385 1.48 -5.42 -12.62
C HIS A 385 1.11 -6.85 -12.26
N ASN A 386 0.56 -7.06 -11.06
CA ASN A 386 0.33 -8.39 -10.47
C ASN A 386 1.62 -9.13 -10.04
N LEU A 387 2.64 -8.37 -9.62
CA LEU A 387 3.93 -8.89 -9.13
C LEU A 387 3.77 -10.05 -8.15
N SER A 388 2.96 -9.84 -7.10
CA SER A 388 2.78 -10.78 -6.00
C SER A 388 2.06 -12.06 -6.41
N GLY A 389 1.38 -12.04 -7.56
CA GLY A 389 0.62 -13.17 -8.07
C GLY A 389 1.40 -14.08 -9.01
N TYR A 390 2.47 -13.57 -9.63
CA TYR A 390 3.16 -14.30 -10.70
C TYR A 390 4.66 -13.97 -10.76
N ASP A 391 5.03 -12.76 -11.19
CA ASP A 391 6.42 -12.41 -11.54
C ASP A 391 7.42 -12.54 -10.39
N ALA A 392 6.98 -12.24 -9.15
CA ALA A 392 7.85 -12.25 -7.97
C ALA A 392 8.57 -13.59 -7.80
N HIS A 393 7.89 -14.70 -8.10
CA HIS A 393 8.41 -16.05 -7.94
C HIS A 393 9.64 -16.33 -8.81
N PHE A 394 9.73 -15.66 -9.96
CA PHE A 394 10.82 -15.84 -10.91
C PHE A 394 11.99 -14.90 -10.65
N VAL A 395 11.70 -13.65 -10.30
CA VAL A 395 12.75 -12.62 -10.17
C VAL A 395 13.44 -12.61 -8.81
N ILE A 396 12.73 -12.97 -7.73
CA ILE A 396 13.23 -12.73 -6.36
C ILE A 396 14.54 -13.45 -6.07
N ARG A 397 14.67 -14.71 -6.53
CA ARG A 397 15.86 -15.53 -6.32
C ARG A 397 17.07 -14.91 -6.99
N GLU A 398 16.92 -14.58 -8.27
CA GLU A 398 18.00 -14.01 -9.07
C GLU A 398 18.44 -12.64 -8.55
N ILE A 399 17.49 -11.76 -8.22
CA ILE A 399 17.77 -10.45 -7.64
C ILE A 399 18.44 -10.57 -6.27
N ALA A 400 18.10 -11.59 -5.48
CA ALA A 400 18.74 -11.83 -4.20
C ALA A 400 20.21 -12.24 -4.36
N THR A 401 20.55 -13.03 -5.37
CA THR A 401 21.88 -13.64 -5.55
C THR A 401 22.82 -12.87 -6.47
N GLN A 402 22.30 -12.13 -7.45
CA GLN A 402 23.11 -11.55 -8.53
C GLN A 402 24.16 -10.54 -8.06
N PHE A 403 23.83 -9.73 -7.04
CA PHE A 403 24.71 -8.69 -6.52
C PHE A 403 24.61 -8.58 -5.00
N GLN A 404 25.63 -8.01 -4.36
CA GLN A 404 25.71 -7.98 -2.90
C GLN A 404 24.64 -7.10 -2.26
N GLY A 405 24.18 -7.55 -1.10
CA GLY A 405 23.31 -6.80 -0.20
C GLY A 405 22.07 -7.56 0.25
N GLN A 406 21.54 -7.15 1.40
CA GLN A 406 20.40 -7.82 2.02
C GLN A 406 19.10 -7.60 1.24
N VAL A 407 18.15 -8.51 1.42
CA VAL A 407 16.78 -8.39 0.92
C VAL A 407 15.83 -8.25 2.10
N ASP A 408 15.10 -7.15 2.16
CA ASP A 408 14.00 -6.96 3.11
C ASP A 408 12.70 -7.46 2.47
N LEU A 409 11.95 -8.32 3.17
CA LEU A 409 10.69 -8.88 2.70
C LEU A 409 9.53 -8.37 3.53
N LEU A 410 8.43 -8.00 2.86
CA LEU A 410 7.13 -7.78 3.47
C LEU A 410 6.20 -8.94 3.05
N PRO A 411 6.22 -10.07 3.76
CA PRO A 411 5.43 -11.24 3.40
C PRO A 411 3.95 -11.03 3.70
N LEU A 412 3.08 -11.54 2.83
CA LEU A 412 1.65 -11.72 3.09
C LEU A 412 1.37 -13.18 3.50
N THR A 413 1.93 -14.13 2.74
CA THR A 413 1.91 -15.56 3.05
C THR A 413 3.32 -16.13 2.88
N LYS A 414 3.49 -17.45 3.03
CA LYS A 414 4.78 -18.12 2.75
C LYS A 414 5.22 -17.97 1.29
N GLU A 415 4.26 -17.78 0.38
CA GLU A 415 4.48 -17.75 -1.07
C GLU A 415 4.30 -16.34 -1.65
N LYS A 416 3.41 -15.52 -1.06
CA LYS A 416 3.08 -14.18 -1.59
C LYS A 416 3.75 -13.09 -0.77
N TYR A 417 4.43 -12.17 -1.45
CA TYR A 417 5.06 -11.00 -0.87
C TYR A 417 4.32 -9.73 -1.28
N ILE A 418 4.02 -8.85 -0.31
CA ILE A 418 3.44 -7.52 -0.60
C ILE A 418 4.45 -6.66 -1.36
N SER A 419 5.71 -6.72 -0.93
CA SER A 419 6.83 -6.02 -1.53
C SER A 419 8.13 -6.64 -1.02
N PHE A 420 9.18 -6.57 -1.83
CA PHE A 420 10.52 -6.88 -1.38
C PHE A 420 11.48 -5.77 -1.79
N THR A 421 12.50 -5.53 -0.99
CA THR A 421 13.49 -4.47 -1.22
C THR A 421 14.88 -5.07 -1.21
N LYS A 422 15.59 -4.95 -2.34
CA LYS A 422 17.00 -5.32 -2.45
C LYS A 422 17.88 -4.11 -2.19
N HIS A 423 18.85 -4.26 -1.29
CA HIS A 423 19.88 -3.26 -1.01
C HIS A 423 21.07 -3.52 -1.93
N VAL A 424 21.59 -2.47 -2.59
CA VAL A 424 22.76 -2.58 -3.46
C VAL A 424 23.98 -2.09 -2.68
N THR A 425 24.58 -2.95 -1.85
CA THR A 425 25.59 -2.53 -0.86
C THR A 425 26.80 -1.84 -1.46
N ASP A 426 27.13 -2.17 -2.71
CA ASP A 426 28.29 -1.63 -3.42
C ASP A 426 28.10 -0.16 -3.82
N THR A 427 26.89 0.38 -3.64
CA THR A 427 26.57 1.82 -3.75
C THR A 427 26.64 2.57 -2.41
N SER A 428 27.07 1.91 -1.33
CA SER A 428 27.22 2.56 -0.01
C SER A 428 28.43 3.48 0.03
N ASP A 429 28.33 4.55 0.82
CA ASP A 429 29.51 5.39 1.10
C ASP A 429 30.31 4.76 2.24
N LYS A 430 31.63 4.92 2.23
CA LYS A 430 32.52 4.37 3.29
C LYS A 430 32.10 4.80 4.71
N ASP A 431 31.52 6.00 4.84
CA ASP A 431 31.08 6.58 6.11
C ASP A 431 29.56 6.46 6.36
N SER A 432 28.79 6.05 5.36
CA SER A 432 27.33 6.05 5.42
C SER A 432 26.78 4.68 4.99
N ARG A 433 26.10 3.98 5.90
CA ARG A 433 25.34 2.74 5.59
C ARG A 433 24.15 2.99 4.63
N LYS A 434 24.14 4.09 3.87
CA LYS A 434 23.09 4.45 2.92
C LYS A 434 23.52 4.02 1.51
N CYS A 435 23.03 2.87 1.11
CA CYS A 435 23.05 2.40 -0.27
C CYS A 435 21.74 2.73 -0.99
N VAL A 436 21.77 2.60 -2.32
CA VAL A 436 20.58 2.57 -3.16
C VAL A 436 19.78 1.29 -2.87
N LYS A 437 18.46 1.41 -2.90
CA LYS A 437 17.52 0.34 -2.59
C LYS A 437 16.50 0.19 -3.71
N LEU A 438 16.44 -1.00 -4.29
CA LEU A 438 15.46 -1.37 -5.30
C LEU A 438 14.23 -1.95 -4.59
N ARG A 439 13.09 -1.28 -4.66
CA ARG A 439 11.86 -1.73 -4.00
C ARG A 439 10.85 -2.20 -5.03
N PHE A 440 10.58 -3.49 -5.03
CA PHE A 440 9.63 -4.11 -5.93
C PHE A 440 8.21 -3.97 -5.39
N ILE A 441 7.31 -3.42 -6.20
CA ILE A 441 5.93 -3.14 -5.83
C ILE A 441 4.94 -3.66 -6.87
N ASP A 442 3.78 -4.09 -6.39
CA ASP A 442 2.69 -4.60 -7.21
C ASP A 442 1.68 -3.48 -7.51
N SER A 443 1.59 -3.10 -8.79
CA SER A 443 0.62 -2.08 -9.23
C SER A 443 -0.83 -2.51 -9.20
N TYR A 444 -1.11 -3.82 -9.25
CA TYR A 444 -2.48 -4.32 -9.15
C TYR A 444 -3.11 -4.01 -7.78
N LYS A 445 -2.29 -3.82 -6.73
CA LYS A 445 -2.77 -3.43 -5.38
C LYS A 445 -3.29 -1.99 -5.32
N PHE A 446 -2.90 -1.15 -6.27
CA PHE A 446 -3.37 0.23 -6.36
C PHE A 446 -4.24 0.50 -7.59
N LEU A 447 -4.11 -0.29 -8.65
CA LEU A 447 -4.91 -0.26 -9.86
C LEU A 447 -5.47 -1.66 -10.13
N SER A 448 -6.57 -2.00 -9.46
CA SER A 448 -7.15 -3.36 -9.45
C SER A 448 -8.00 -3.65 -10.70
N ALA A 449 -7.39 -3.51 -11.87
CA ALA A 449 -7.97 -3.85 -13.17
C ALA A 449 -6.84 -4.29 -14.10
N SER A 450 -7.16 -5.02 -15.17
CA SER A 450 -6.15 -5.43 -16.16
C SER A 450 -5.49 -4.23 -16.83
N LEU A 451 -4.23 -4.38 -17.27
CA LEU A 451 -3.53 -3.34 -18.04
C LEU A 451 -4.31 -2.91 -19.28
N ASP A 452 -4.96 -3.86 -19.97
CA ASP A 452 -5.85 -3.57 -21.10
C ASP A 452 -6.99 -2.62 -20.72
N LYS A 453 -7.67 -2.90 -19.61
CA LYS A 453 -8.74 -2.03 -19.13
C LYS A 453 -8.23 -0.67 -18.70
N LEU A 454 -7.07 -0.62 -18.03
CA LEU A 454 -6.46 0.64 -17.60
C LEU A 454 -5.99 1.49 -18.79
N ALA A 455 -5.41 0.87 -19.81
CA ALA A 455 -5.00 1.51 -21.04
C ALA A 455 -6.20 2.05 -21.83
N SER A 456 -7.34 1.35 -21.80
CA SER A 456 -8.59 1.80 -22.47
C SER A 456 -9.15 3.11 -21.93
N TYR A 457 -8.74 3.54 -20.73
CA TYR A 457 -9.13 4.83 -20.15
C TYR A 457 -8.22 5.99 -20.56
N LEU A 458 -7.11 5.71 -21.25
CA LEU A 458 -6.17 6.72 -21.70
C LEU A 458 -6.47 7.11 -23.14
N ASP A 459 -6.62 8.40 -23.38
CA ASP A 459 -6.64 8.94 -24.72
C ASP A 459 -5.27 8.70 -25.40
N LYS A 460 -5.27 8.51 -26.72
CA LYS A 460 -4.07 8.21 -27.50
C LYS A 460 -2.97 9.28 -27.35
N ASP A 461 -3.33 10.56 -27.16
CA ASP A 461 -2.38 11.65 -26.93
C ASP A 461 -1.63 11.52 -25.58
N LYS A 462 -2.15 10.71 -24.64
CA LYS A 462 -1.51 10.43 -23.36
C LYS A 462 -0.46 9.33 -23.45
N LEU A 463 -0.45 8.52 -24.51
CA LEU A 463 0.53 7.46 -24.77
C LEU A 463 1.88 8.01 -25.27
N LYS A 464 2.33 9.12 -24.69
CA LYS A 464 3.52 9.88 -25.11
C LYS A 464 4.80 9.05 -25.06
N ILE A 465 4.90 8.14 -24.09
CA ILE A 465 6.07 7.27 -23.93
C ILE A 465 6.13 6.29 -25.11
N VAL A 466 5.04 5.56 -25.37
CA VAL A 466 4.95 4.64 -26.51
C VAL A 466 5.18 5.39 -27.81
N ARG A 467 4.57 6.58 -27.98
CA ARG A 467 4.76 7.39 -29.20
C ARG A 467 6.19 7.89 -29.38
N SER A 468 6.92 8.17 -28.30
CA SER A 468 8.32 8.58 -28.37
C SER A 468 9.22 7.42 -28.84
N GLU A 469 9.02 6.22 -28.29
CA GLU A 469 9.76 5.02 -28.66
C GLU A 469 9.48 4.60 -30.12
N PHE A 470 8.21 4.66 -30.52
CA PHE A 470 7.77 4.36 -31.88
C PHE A 470 7.55 5.62 -32.71
N SER A 471 8.45 6.60 -32.60
CA SER A 471 8.32 7.89 -33.32
C SER A 471 8.43 7.78 -34.84
N HIS A 472 8.91 6.64 -35.35
CA HIS A 472 9.11 6.37 -36.77
C HIS A 472 7.90 5.72 -37.45
N VAL A 473 6.91 5.23 -36.70
CA VAL A 473 5.71 4.59 -37.26
C VAL A 473 4.65 5.64 -37.59
N SER A 474 3.84 5.35 -38.61
CA SER A 474 2.69 6.17 -39.00
C SER A 474 1.60 6.21 -37.92
N ASP A 475 0.61 7.09 -38.05
CA ASP A 475 -0.51 7.15 -37.11
C ASP A 475 -1.36 5.87 -37.19
N GLU A 476 -1.51 5.30 -38.38
CA GLU A 476 -2.22 4.04 -38.61
C GLU A 476 -1.50 2.85 -37.97
N GLU A 477 -0.17 2.78 -38.09
CA GLU A 477 0.63 1.73 -37.44
C GLU A 477 0.67 1.92 -35.92
N PHE A 478 0.74 3.17 -35.45
CA PHE A 478 0.71 3.47 -34.02
C PHE A 478 -0.59 3.01 -33.38
N ASP A 479 -1.72 3.17 -34.08
CA ASP A 479 -3.03 2.72 -33.63
C ASP A 479 -3.06 1.21 -33.36
N LEU A 480 -2.31 0.42 -34.14
CA LEU A 480 -2.18 -1.02 -33.91
C LEU A 480 -1.47 -1.33 -32.58
N LEU A 481 -0.50 -0.52 -32.17
CA LEU A 481 0.26 -0.68 -30.93
C LEU A 481 -0.53 -0.26 -29.67
N THR A 482 -1.64 0.48 -29.83
CA THR A 482 -2.45 0.94 -28.69
C THR A 482 -3.37 -0.13 -28.11
N ARG A 483 -3.58 -1.23 -28.83
CA ARG A 483 -4.43 -2.35 -28.43
C ARG A 483 -3.59 -3.46 -27.82
N LYS A 484 -4.16 -4.17 -26.83
CA LYS A 484 -3.55 -5.40 -26.33
C LYS A 484 -3.47 -6.45 -27.45
N GLY A 485 -2.26 -6.92 -27.73
CA GLY A 485 -2.01 -8.03 -28.66
C GLY A 485 -2.48 -9.38 -28.10
N VAL A 486 -2.68 -10.33 -29.00
CA VAL A 486 -2.95 -11.74 -28.66
C VAL A 486 -1.68 -12.57 -28.79
N PHE A 487 -1.45 -13.46 -27.84
CA PHE A 487 -0.23 -14.27 -27.76
C PHE A 487 -0.57 -15.77 -27.66
N PRO A 488 0.00 -16.64 -28.51
CA PRO A 488 -0.36 -18.07 -28.55
C PRO A 488 0.41 -18.86 -27.48
N TYR A 489 0.03 -18.71 -26.22
CA TYR A 489 0.77 -19.26 -25.08
C TYR A 489 1.01 -20.78 -25.14
N GLU A 490 0.07 -21.58 -25.64
CA GLU A 490 0.24 -23.04 -25.75
C GLU A 490 1.14 -23.48 -26.91
N TYR A 491 1.22 -22.65 -27.95
CA TYR A 491 2.12 -22.88 -29.07
C TYR A 491 3.56 -22.61 -28.66
N VAL A 492 3.80 -21.52 -27.92
CA VAL A 492 5.13 -21.07 -27.50
C VAL A 492 5.60 -21.83 -26.25
N ASP A 493 5.96 -23.10 -26.44
CA ASP A 493 6.51 -24.00 -25.42
C ASP A 493 8.05 -23.97 -25.31
N SER A 494 8.72 -23.25 -26.21
CA SER A 494 10.18 -23.11 -26.26
C SER A 494 10.59 -21.73 -26.79
N VAL A 495 11.78 -21.27 -26.40
CA VAL A 495 12.29 -19.93 -26.80
C VAL A 495 12.58 -19.88 -28.29
N GLU A 496 12.91 -21.02 -28.91
CA GLU A 496 13.19 -21.11 -30.35
C GLU A 496 11.99 -20.68 -31.20
N LYS A 497 10.76 -21.01 -30.77
CA LYS A 497 9.51 -20.63 -31.45
C LYS A 497 9.26 -19.12 -31.47
N LEU A 498 9.92 -18.34 -30.62
CA LEU A 498 9.86 -16.87 -30.68
C LEU A 498 10.60 -16.30 -31.91
N ASN A 499 11.39 -17.13 -32.62
CA ASN A 499 12.09 -16.74 -33.85
C ASN A 499 11.30 -17.13 -35.11
N ASP A 500 10.12 -17.71 -34.97
CA ASP A 500 9.28 -18.05 -36.11
C ASP A 500 8.86 -16.77 -36.84
N THR A 501 9.01 -16.77 -38.17
CA THR A 501 8.80 -15.59 -39.02
C THR A 501 7.35 -15.46 -39.52
N ARG A 502 6.47 -16.36 -39.10
CA ARG A 502 5.06 -16.41 -39.52
C ARG A 502 4.17 -16.58 -38.31
N LEU A 503 3.04 -15.89 -38.31
CA LEU A 503 2.01 -16.07 -37.32
C LEU A 503 1.47 -17.52 -37.41
N PRO A 504 1.36 -18.25 -36.29
CA PRO A 504 0.80 -19.60 -36.31
C PRO A 504 -0.70 -19.56 -36.66
N LEU A 505 -1.24 -20.70 -37.06
CA LEU A 505 -2.67 -20.83 -37.37
C LEU A 505 -3.52 -20.45 -36.17
N ARG A 506 -4.72 -19.92 -36.42
CA ARG A 506 -5.68 -19.51 -35.36
C ARG A 506 -5.90 -20.60 -34.31
N GLU A 507 -6.00 -21.86 -34.74
CA GLU A 507 -6.17 -23.02 -33.86
C GLU A 507 -5.05 -23.16 -32.81
N SER A 508 -3.82 -22.70 -33.12
CA SER A 508 -2.68 -22.71 -32.20
C SER A 508 -2.75 -21.65 -31.10
N PHE A 509 -3.72 -20.74 -31.15
CA PHE A 509 -4.03 -19.79 -30.09
C PHE A 509 -5.03 -20.35 -29.06
N HIS A 510 -5.41 -21.62 -29.18
CA HIS A 510 -6.22 -22.29 -28.16
C HIS A 510 -5.60 -22.15 -26.76
N SER A 511 -6.43 -21.87 -25.77
CA SER A 511 -6.03 -21.84 -24.36
C SER A 511 -6.83 -22.86 -23.55
N SER A 512 -6.15 -23.81 -22.94
CA SER A 512 -6.70 -24.79 -21.99
C SER A 512 -7.27 -24.14 -20.73
N LEU A 513 -6.86 -22.92 -20.40
CA LEU A 513 -7.41 -22.16 -19.27
C LEU A 513 -8.82 -21.66 -19.56
N THR A 514 -9.11 -21.25 -20.79
CA THR A 514 -10.44 -20.76 -21.20
C THR A 514 -11.26 -21.82 -21.93
N GLY A 515 -10.62 -22.86 -22.49
CA GLY A 515 -11.23 -23.87 -23.35
C GLY A 515 -11.58 -23.36 -24.75
N ASP A 516 -11.08 -22.18 -25.13
CA ASP A 516 -11.46 -21.48 -26.34
C ASP A 516 -10.23 -21.05 -27.15
N THR A 517 -10.44 -20.81 -28.45
CA THR A 517 -9.46 -20.19 -29.36
C THR A 517 -9.70 -18.68 -29.45
N VAL A 518 -8.72 -17.96 -30.01
CA VAL A 518 -8.79 -16.52 -30.24
C VAL A 518 -9.94 -16.15 -31.20
N SER A 519 -10.56 -14.99 -30.98
CA SER A 519 -11.64 -14.51 -31.85
C SER A 519 -11.13 -14.17 -33.26
N GLU A 520 -12.02 -14.20 -34.26
CA GLU A 520 -11.68 -13.81 -35.63
C GLU A 520 -11.15 -12.39 -35.73
N SER A 521 -11.75 -11.46 -35.00
CA SER A 521 -11.33 -10.05 -34.97
C SER A 521 -9.97 -9.85 -34.30
N ASP A 522 -9.64 -10.67 -33.29
CA ASP A 522 -8.34 -10.60 -32.63
C ASP A 522 -7.24 -11.24 -33.48
N TYR A 523 -7.54 -12.35 -34.16
CA TYR A 523 -6.60 -12.99 -35.07
C TYR A 523 -6.29 -12.12 -36.28
N ALA A 524 -7.33 -11.55 -36.93
CA ALA A 524 -7.14 -10.63 -38.05
C ALA A 524 -6.35 -9.38 -37.64
N HIS A 525 -6.49 -8.92 -36.39
CA HIS A 525 -5.66 -7.86 -35.86
C HIS A 525 -4.20 -8.30 -35.71
N ALA A 526 -3.94 -9.50 -35.19
CA ALA A 526 -2.59 -10.06 -35.08
C ALA A 526 -1.92 -10.36 -36.43
N GLU A 527 -2.70 -10.62 -37.49
CA GLU A 527 -2.17 -10.73 -38.86
C GLU A 527 -1.76 -9.38 -39.44
N ASN A 528 -2.37 -8.29 -38.96
CA ASN A 528 -2.12 -6.93 -39.44
C ASN A 528 -0.99 -6.21 -38.67
N VAL A 529 -0.74 -6.61 -37.42
CA VAL A 529 0.40 -6.18 -36.59
C VAL A 529 1.66 -6.89 -37.06
#